data_AF-A0AAW0PST1-F1
#
_entry.id   AF-A0AAW0PST1-F1
#
_cell.length_a   1.000
_cell.length_b   1.000
_cell.length_c   1.000
_cell.angle_alpha   90.00
_cell.angle_beta   90.00
_cell.angle_gamma   90.00
#
_symmetry.space_group_name_H-M   'P 1'
#
loop_
_entity.id
_entity.type
_entity.pdbx_description
1 polymer ?
#
loop_
_entity_poly.entity_id
_entity_poly.type
_entity_poly.pdbx_seq_one_letter_code
_entity_poly.pdbx_strand_id
1 'polypeptide(L)'
;MCDNSKAVDRRVVYCLLCLKPTETIATHLARVCMKANTPEERQAEMLRAKESTKIWTREGRLRTRGFLIQNDTADSGTTEADDPSTSAAELPASPLASSSSPTEAPPSEDQPHSALETDPSWQRPTPQFTTRLRARMQQKNLYAKFSTDNPLLQEFKQHLSAVLQIPNYQQEVDNVSRVLRYIQPTGEDINLDFLDNTTVLGEYFEQLKKVGQSPATRINYIKSLIQFIKFLKLSCGATDLSIVQKCQHYQEFLTVLRKPISKSHSKDLCDKRHGYLLGPKTSVHKLRAVLREAKNDILGIFGRFLSGEDVTEEEKTRYRYYCEAILIFGHLQLPGAVEGLTVSHRMGSEATINRRVIVAVKSHKTANSQVAPFALTEEEAALINQYYLSIRSDHVWDDSDSSDSERFFLAKNGKPINSATNDVRRLHEVYKCPNVTSQEIRRAAEMECSNLLTDEQKNGLAYYLASTATQAHYRMRHPVNTANLVELVTGGNSDESDAGRSSQKRPHPVSEAENFCSFQQSFPVTLDGKPPNKLARSGAGFGEDRALYDRWRAQQFKMRETRLLGK
;
A
#
# COMPACT_ATOMS: atom_id res chain seq x y z
N MET A 1 -8.60 -62.99 16.41
CA MET A 1 -8.59 -62.07 15.25
C MET A 1 -9.32 -60.81 15.66
N CYS A 2 -8.60 -59.74 16.01
CA CYS A 2 -9.21 -58.44 16.32
C CYS A 2 -8.49 -57.34 15.57
N ASP A 3 -9.31 -56.42 15.11
CA ASP A 3 -9.14 -55.48 14.02
C ASP A 3 -8.04 -54.44 14.25
N ASN A 4 -7.13 -54.32 13.29
CA ASN A 4 -6.02 -53.37 13.32
C ASN A 4 -6.51 -52.05 12.69
N SER A 5 -7.19 -51.22 13.48
CA SER A 5 -7.64 -49.89 13.03
C SER A 5 -6.43 -48.96 12.85
N LYS A 6 -5.87 -48.96 11.63
CA LYS A 6 -4.81 -48.04 11.21
C LYS A 6 -5.27 -46.60 11.43
N ALA A 7 -4.54 -45.87 12.28
CA ALA A 7 -4.74 -44.45 12.49
C ALA A 7 -4.76 -43.71 11.13
N VAL A 8 -5.85 -43.02 10.83
CA VAL A 8 -6.03 -42.28 9.59
C VAL A 8 -5.03 -41.10 9.59
N ASP A 9 -4.09 -41.12 8.65
CA ASP A 9 -3.14 -40.02 8.43
C ASP A 9 -3.93 -38.79 7.92
N ARG A 10 -4.20 -37.83 8.82
CA ARG A 10 -4.98 -36.60 8.54
C ARG A 10 -4.11 -35.45 8.01
N ARG A 11 -2.90 -35.72 7.52
CA ARG A 11 -2.07 -34.68 6.91
C ARG A 11 -2.71 -34.18 5.62
N VAL A 12 -2.76 -32.87 5.45
CA VAL A 12 -3.21 -32.24 4.20
C VAL A 12 -2.19 -32.56 3.11
N VAL A 13 -2.64 -33.27 2.07
CA VAL A 13 -1.84 -33.66 0.91
C VAL A 13 -2.34 -32.90 -0.31
N TYR A 14 -1.41 -32.33 -1.08
CA TYR A 14 -1.74 -31.65 -2.34
C TYR A 14 -1.89 -32.68 -3.46
N CYS A 15 -2.98 -32.59 -4.22
CA CYS A 15 -3.11 -33.34 -5.45
C CYS A 15 -2.14 -32.77 -6.49
N LEU A 16 -1.28 -33.61 -7.09
CA LEU A 16 -0.29 -33.14 -8.06
C LEU A 16 -0.91 -32.79 -9.42
N LEU A 17 -2.16 -33.21 -9.68
CA LEU A 17 -2.86 -32.94 -10.94
C LEU A 17 -3.59 -31.60 -10.95
N CYS A 18 -4.27 -31.24 -9.86
CA CYS A 18 -5.03 -29.98 -9.77
C CYS A 18 -4.47 -28.99 -8.75
N LEU A 19 -3.39 -29.35 -8.05
CA LEU A 19 -2.71 -28.53 -7.05
C LEU A 19 -3.58 -28.08 -5.87
N LYS A 20 -4.71 -28.76 -5.62
CA LYS A 20 -5.58 -28.46 -4.47
C LYS A 20 -5.18 -29.25 -3.21
N PRO A 21 -5.18 -28.61 -2.03
CA PRO A 21 -4.97 -29.30 -0.75
C PRO A 21 -6.19 -30.15 -0.39
N THR A 22 -5.95 -31.39 0.05
CA THR A 22 -7.02 -32.32 0.43
C THR A 22 -6.63 -33.14 1.67
N GLU A 23 -7.58 -33.34 2.57
CA GLU A 23 -7.39 -34.23 3.74
C GLU A 23 -7.56 -35.72 3.35
N THR A 24 -8.28 -35.98 2.26
CA THR A 24 -8.59 -37.33 1.75
C THR A 24 -8.24 -37.45 0.26
N ILE A 25 -6.94 -37.44 -0.04
CA ILE A 25 -6.42 -37.50 -1.42
C ILE A 25 -6.98 -38.69 -2.23
N ALA A 26 -7.23 -39.84 -1.60
CA ALA A 26 -7.84 -41.00 -2.26
C ALA A 26 -9.26 -40.70 -2.77
N THR A 27 -10.08 -40.05 -1.95
CA THR A 27 -11.45 -39.66 -2.31
C THR A 27 -11.44 -38.58 -3.39
N HIS A 28 -10.50 -37.64 -3.31
CA HIS A 28 -10.32 -36.59 -4.30
C HIS A 28 -9.93 -37.16 -5.68
N LEU A 29 -8.94 -38.06 -5.75
CA LEU A 29 -8.54 -38.70 -7.00
C LEU A 29 -9.69 -39.51 -7.60
N ALA A 30 -10.44 -40.26 -6.78
CA ALA A 30 -11.56 -41.08 -7.24
C ALA A 30 -12.77 -40.28 -7.76
N ARG A 31 -13.01 -39.08 -7.23
CA ARG A 31 -14.22 -38.29 -7.56
C ARG A 31 -13.98 -37.10 -8.49
N VAL A 32 -12.76 -36.59 -8.53
CA VAL A 32 -12.43 -35.33 -9.22
C VAL A 32 -11.40 -35.55 -10.31
N CYS A 33 -10.13 -35.79 -9.96
CA CYS A 33 -9.03 -35.70 -10.93
C CYS A 33 -8.76 -36.97 -11.74
N MET A 34 -9.09 -38.14 -11.21
CA MET A 34 -8.81 -39.44 -11.84
C MET A 34 -10.07 -40.33 -11.84
N LYS A 35 -11.23 -39.72 -12.10
CA LYS A 35 -12.54 -40.40 -12.05
C LYS A 35 -12.64 -41.56 -13.06
N ALA A 36 -12.00 -41.43 -14.23
CA ALA A 36 -12.03 -42.41 -15.30
C ALA A 36 -10.89 -43.45 -15.23
N ASN A 37 -9.94 -43.27 -14.31
CA ASN A 37 -8.75 -44.11 -14.19
C ASN A 37 -8.99 -45.35 -13.33
N THR A 38 -8.15 -46.36 -13.52
CA THR A 38 -8.23 -47.61 -12.74
C THR A 38 -7.89 -47.36 -11.27
N PRO A 39 -8.36 -48.23 -10.35
CA PRO A 39 -7.99 -48.14 -8.93
C PRO A 39 -6.48 -48.20 -8.70
N GLU A 40 -5.74 -48.99 -9.50
CA GLU A 40 -4.28 -49.13 -9.40
C GLU A 40 -3.56 -47.82 -9.74
N GLU A 41 -3.98 -47.14 -10.82
CA GLU A 41 -3.44 -45.84 -11.23
C GLU A 41 -3.70 -44.76 -10.17
N ARG A 42 -4.91 -44.75 -9.60
CA ARG A 42 -5.27 -43.83 -8.50
C ARG A 42 -4.44 -44.07 -7.25
N GLN A 43 -4.13 -45.33 -6.95
CA GLN A 43 -3.30 -45.69 -5.80
C GLN A 43 -1.83 -45.27 -6.02
N ALA A 44 -1.29 -45.44 -7.22
CA ALA A 44 0.05 -44.98 -7.58
C ALA A 44 0.17 -43.45 -7.46
N GLU A 45 -0.80 -42.70 -7.98
CA GLU A 45 -0.80 -41.23 -7.89
C GLU A 45 -1.01 -40.73 -6.45
N MET A 46 -1.84 -41.41 -5.66
CA MET A 46 -1.97 -41.12 -4.23
C MET A 46 -0.62 -41.26 -3.49
N LEU A 47 0.12 -42.35 -3.76
CA LEU A 47 1.42 -42.58 -3.12
C LEU A 47 2.43 -41.52 -3.53
N ARG A 48 2.46 -41.15 -4.81
CA ARG A 48 3.31 -40.07 -5.36
C ARG A 48 3.01 -38.72 -4.70
N ALA A 49 1.74 -38.35 -4.57
CA ALA A 49 1.31 -37.12 -3.90
C ALA A 49 1.70 -37.08 -2.41
N LYS A 50 1.56 -38.22 -1.71
CA LYS A 50 2.00 -38.35 -0.31
C LYS A 50 3.51 -38.23 -0.16
N GLU A 51 4.29 -38.83 -1.06
CA GLU A 51 5.75 -38.77 -1.00
C GLU A 51 6.28 -37.36 -1.33
N SER A 52 5.73 -36.70 -2.36
CA SER A 52 6.03 -35.30 -2.66
C SER A 52 5.76 -34.38 -1.46
N THR A 53 4.63 -34.58 -0.77
CA THR A 53 4.29 -33.79 0.43
C THR A 53 5.28 -34.05 1.57
N LYS A 54 5.77 -35.28 1.74
CA LYS A 54 6.82 -35.59 2.74
C LYS A 54 8.15 -34.93 2.39
N ILE A 55 8.57 -34.99 1.12
CA ILE A 55 9.80 -34.35 0.63
C ILE A 55 9.73 -32.85 0.87
N TRP A 56 8.65 -32.20 0.45
CA TRP A 56 8.42 -30.77 0.68
C TRP A 56 8.44 -30.40 2.16
N THR A 57 7.82 -31.22 3.01
CA THR A 57 7.84 -31.03 4.47
C THR A 57 9.24 -31.19 5.05
N ARG A 58 10.07 -32.09 4.49
CA ARG A 58 11.46 -32.33 4.92
C ARG A 58 12.38 -31.20 4.48
N GLU A 59 12.30 -30.79 3.22
CA GLU A 59 13.09 -29.69 2.65
C GLU A 59 12.71 -28.34 3.26
N GLY A 60 11.41 -28.11 3.50
CA GLY A 60 10.93 -26.94 4.24
C GLY A 60 11.55 -26.85 5.62
N ARG A 61 11.62 -27.96 6.37
CA ARG A 61 12.27 -28.00 7.70
C ARG A 61 13.79 -27.80 7.64
N LEU A 62 14.45 -28.22 6.56
CA LEU A 62 15.90 -28.01 6.36
C LEU A 62 16.20 -26.55 6.01
N ARG A 63 15.32 -25.86 5.26
CA ARG A 63 15.40 -24.42 5.01
C ARG A 63 15.16 -23.58 6.27
N THR A 64 14.18 -23.94 7.10
CA THR A 64 13.91 -23.23 8.38
C THR A 64 15.04 -23.40 9.41
N ARG A 65 15.87 -24.44 9.29
CA ARG A 65 17.04 -24.68 10.17
C ARG A 65 18.37 -24.17 9.60
N GLY A 66 18.35 -23.43 8.48
CA GLY A 66 19.53 -22.73 7.95
C GLY A 66 20.65 -23.63 7.39
N PHE A 67 20.35 -24.87 7.00
CA PHE A 67 21.38 -25.87 6.65
C PHE A 67 21.76 -25.92 5.15
N LEU A 68 21.14 -25.11 4.29
CA LEU A 68 21.57 -24.91 2.90
C LEU A 68 21.95 -23.44 2.68
N ILE A 69 23.24 -23.16 2.88
CA ILE A 69 23.91 -22.07 2.19
C ILE A 69 24.55 -22.72 0.97
N GLN A 70 24.05 -22.42 -0.22
CA GLN A 70 24.90 -22.54 -1.41
C GLN A 70 24.59 -21.39 -2.38
N ASN A 71 25.62 -20.57 -2.53
CA ASN A 71 25.83 -19.70 -3.67
C ASN A 71 25.77 -20.54 -4.94
N ASP A 72 25.08 -20.07 -5.97
CA ASP A 72 25.47 -20.38 -7.34
C ASP A 72 25.62 -19.09 -8.13
N THR A 73 26.87 -18.83 -8.47
CA THR A 73 27.34 -17.91 -9.50
C THR A 73 27.38 -18.62 -10.86
N ALA A 74 27.03 -17.86 -11.90
CA ALA A 74 27.48 -17.98 -13.29
C ALA A 74 26.91 -19.11 -14.19
N ASP A 75 26.12 -18.65 -15.17
CA ASP A 75 26.32 -18.78 -16.62
C ASP A 75 26.02 -20.11 -17.36
N SER A 76 25.72 -19.98 -18.67
CA SER A 76 25.22 -20.94 -19.69
C SER A 76 23.70 -21.21 -19.67
N GLY A 77 22.92 -21.16 -20.76
CA GLY A 77 23.17 -20.93 -22.19
C GLY A 77 22.13 -21.72 -23.01
N THR A 78 21.27 -21.03 -23.80
CA THR A 78 20.41 -21.53 -24.93
C THR A 78 19.41 -22.68 -24.62
N THR A 79 18.14 -22.68 -25.04
CA THR A 79 17.63 -22.75 -26.43
C THR A 79 16.13 -22.41 -26.53
N GLU A 80 15.75 -22.15 -27.78
CA GLU A 80 14.48 -21.79 -28.43
C GLU A 80 13.23 -22.65 -28.16
N ALA A 81 12.12 -22.16 -28.75
CA ALA A 81 10.80 -22.75 -29.03
C ALA A 81 9.70 -22.50 -27.98
N ASP A 82 8.47 -22.12 -28.32
CA ASP A 82 7.84 -21.74 -29.58
C ASP A 82 6.49 -21.09 -29.20
N ASP A 83 6.11 -20.07 -29.96
CA ASP A 83 4.74 -19.53 -29.99
C ASP A 83 3.76 -20.57 -30.57
N PRO A 84 2.47 -20.47 -30.24
CA PRO A 84 1.52 -20.48 -31.33
C PRO A 84 0.51 -19.33 -31.21
N SER A 85 0.72 -18.35 -32.10
CA SER A 85 -0.24 -17.78 -33.05
C SER A 85 -1.73 -18.02 -32.74
N THR A 86 -2.46 -16.93 -32.48
CA THR A 86 -3.91 -16.88 -32.72
C THR A 86 -4.20 -15.82 -33.77
N SER A 87 -4.79 -16.30 -34.85
CA SER A 87 -5.22 -15.61 -36.06
C SER A 87 -6.21 -14.47 -35.80
N ALA A 88 -6.00 -13.41 -36.59
CA ALA A 88 -6.96 -12.47 -37.19
C ALA A 88 -8.45 -12.61 -36.84
N ALA A 89 -9.05 -11.48 -36.45
CA ALA A 89 -10.44 -11.15 -36.73
C ALA A 89 -10.54 -9.67 -37.07
N GLU A 90 -11.26 -9.42 -38.16
CA GLU A 90 -11.33 -8.20 -38.95
C GLU A 90 -12.15 -7.09 -38.28
N LEU A 91 -11.77 -5.85 -38.58
CA LEU A 91 -12.62 -4.66 -38.45
C LEU A 91 -13.68 -4.67 -39.57
N PRO A 92 -14.89 -4.13 -39.31
CA PRO A 92 -15.64 -3.48 -40.36
C PRO A 92 -15.84 -1.99 -40.07
N ALA A 93 -15.32 -1.20 -41.01
CA ALA A 93 -15.94 -0.06 -41.70
C ALA A 93 -16.67 1.05 -40.90
N SER A 94 -16.09 2.25 -40.97
CA SER A 94 -16.80 3.53 -40.94
C SER A 94 -17.70 3.72 -42.16
N PRO A 95 -18.67 4.66 -42.10
CA PRO A 95 -19.02 5.48 -43.24
C PRO A 95 -18.63 6.95 -43.04
N LEU A 96 -18.09 7.52 -44.12
CA LEU A 96 -17.83 8.93 -44.39
C LEU A 96 -19.13 9.75 -44.52
N ALA A 97 -19.06 11.03 -44.12
CA ALA A 97 -19.59 12.25 -44.76
C ALA A 97 -19.84 13.28 -43.63
N SER A 98 -19.54 14.58 -43.72
CA SER A 98 -19.34 15.47 -44.86
C SER A 98 -18.67 16.77 -44.40
N SER A 99 -17.93 17.37 -45.32
CA SER A 99 -17.25 18.67 -45.26
C SER A 99 -18.22 19.86 -45.33
N SER A 100 -17.97 20.93 -44.55
CA SER A 100 -18.06 22.32 -45.01
C SER A 100 -17.53 23.32 -43.96
N SER A 101 -16.47 24.02 -44.32
CA SER A 101 -16.14 25.41 -43.92
C SER A 101 -16.41 26.29 -45.17
N PRO A 102 -16.25 27.64 -45.21
CA PRO A 102 -15.70 28.57 -44.20
C PRO A 102 -16.47 29.91 -44.06
N THR A 103 -16.19 30.73 -43.04
CA THR A 103 -16.11 32.20 -43.21
C THR A 103 -15.24 32.86 -42.11
N GLU A 104 -14.47 33.85 -42.57
CA GLU A 104 -13.40 34.63 -41.96
C GLU A 104 -13.91 35.92 -41.28
N ALA A 105 -13.36 36.31 -40.12
CA ALA A 105 -12.98 37.70 -39.77
C ALA A 105 -12.36 37.79 -38.33
N PRO A 106 -11.22 38.49 -38.13
CA PRO A 106 -10.54 38.76 -36.84
C PRO A 106 -10.75 40.23 -36.39
N PRO A 107 -10.01 40.78 -35.39
CA PRO A 107 -9.51 40.24 -34.12
C PRO A 107 -10.01 41.10 -32.92
N SER A 108 -10.08 40.52 -31.71
CA SER A 108 -10.09 41.34 -30.49
C SER A 108 -9.32 40.64 -29.38
N GLU A 109 -8.36 41.39 -28.86
CA GLU A 109 -7.38 41.08 -27.83
C GLU A 109 -8.05 40.50 -26.59
N ASP A 110 -7.67 39.29 -26.19
CA ASP A 110 -7.88 38.86 -24.82
C ASP A 110 -6.76 37.95 -24.32
N GLN A 111 -6.38 38.25 -23.09
CA GLN A 111 -5.19 37.84 -22.37
C GLN A 111 -5.15 36.32 -22.16
N PRO A 112 -3.98 35.66 -22.28
CA PRO A 112 -3.92 34.23 -22.03
C PRO A 112 -4.08 33.95 -20.53
N HIS A 113 -5.27 33.43 -20.20
CA HIS A 113 -5.61 32.77 -18.95
C HIS A 113 -4.55 31.73 -18.59
N SER A 114 -3.95 31.87 -17.40
CA SER A 114 -2.96 30.94 -16.88
C SER A 114 -3.57 29.56 -16.63
N ALA A 115 -3.20 28.58 -17.45
CA ALA A 115 -3.48 27.17 -17.20
C ALA A 115 -2.70 26.71 -15.96
N LEU A 116 -3.44 26.40 -14.90
CA LEU A 116 -2.94 25.87 -13.63
C LEU A 116 -2.24 24.52 -13.85
N GLU A 117 -0.93 24.51 -13.61
CA GLU A 117 -0.07 23.33 -13.57
C GLU A 117 -0.56 22.31 -12.52
N THR A 118 -0.92 21.12 -12.96
CA THR A 118 -1.18 19.94 -12.12
C THR A 118 0.13 19.22 -11.81
N ASP A 119 0.68 19.44 -10.61
CA ASP A 119 1.84 18.73 -10.04
C ASP A 119 1.40 17.80 -8.89
N PRO A 120 1.56 16.46 -9.01
CA PRO A 120 1.51 15.58 -7.86
C PRO A 120 2.79 14.73 -7.78
N SER A 121 3.80 15.18 -7.03
CA SER A 121 4.60 14.27 -6.18
C SER A 121 5.62 14.93 -5.24
N TRP A 122 5.40 16.11 -4.66
CA TRP A 122 6.10 16.46 -3.41
C TRP A 122 5.21 17.24 -2.46
N GLN A 123 5.23 16.82 -1.21
CA GLN A 123 4.59 17.50 -0.09
C GLN A 123 4.92 19.00 -0.06
N ARG A 124 3.91 19.80 0.34
CA ARG A 124 3.80 21.26 0.59
C ARG A 124 3.29 22.17 -0.57
N PRO A 125 1.99 22.49 -0.63
CA PRO A 125 1.46 23.83 -0.76
C PRO A 125 1.47 24.53 0.61
N THR A 126 2.42 25.44 0.78
CA THR A 126 2.28 26.57 1.70
C THR A 126 3.10 27.74 1.15
N PRO A 127 2.72 28.97 1.50
CA PRO A 127 2.90 30.20 0.72
C PRO A 127 4.37 30.60 0.60
N GLN A 128 4.71 31.20 -0.54
CA GLN A 128 5.79 32.19 -0.76
C GLN A 128 7.17 32.00 -0.09
N PHE A 129 7.61 30.80 0.25
CA PHE A 129 9.00 30.54 0.62
C PHE A 129 9.66 29.57 -0.35
N THR A 130 10.57 30.09 -1.19
CA THR A 130 11.45 29.28 -2.02
C THR A 130 12.24 28.31 -1.14
N THR A 131 12.03 27.00 -1.27
CA THR A 131 12.91 25.99 -0.66
C THR A 131 14.36 26.33 -1.03
N ARG A 132 15.32 26.31 -0.08
CA ARG A 132 16.76 26.60 -0.36
C ARG A 132 17.31 25.84 -1.58
N LEU A 133 16.78 24.65 -1.83
CA LEU A 133 17.06 23.86 -3.04
C LEU A 133 16.54 24.54 -4.33
N ARG A 134 15.29 25.02 -4.33
CA ARG A 134 14.68 25.75 -5.46
C ARG A 134 15.49 27.00 -5.81
N ALA A 135 15.91 27.77 -4.79
CA ALA A 135 16.77 28.93 -4.99
C ALA A 135 18.11 28.55 -5.64
N ARG A 136 18.77 27.48 -5.15
CA ARG A 136 20.03 26.98 -5.74
C ARG A 136 19.86 26.45 -7.17
N MET A 137 18.77 25.75 -7.45
CA MET A 137 18.43 25.26 -8.79
C MET A 137 18.20 26.42 -9.77
N GLN A 138 17.48 27.47 -9.35
CA GLN A 138 17.27 28.69 -10.13
C GLN A 138 18.59 29.43 -10.40
N GLN A 139 19.43 29.62 -9.37
CA GLN A 139 20.75 30.26 -9.52
C GLN A 139 21.68 29.54 -10.50
N LYS A 140 21.57 28.21 -10.60
CA LYS A 140 22.33 27.39 -11.55
C LYS A 140 21.62 27.18 -12.89
N ASN A 141 20.50 27.86 -13.12
CA ASN A 141 19.65 27.75 -14.30
C ASN A 141 19.20 26.31 -14.64
N LEU A 142 19.09 25.44 -13.63
CA LEU A 142 18.75 24.01 -13.81
C LEU A 142 17.24 23.77 -13.99
N TYR A 143 16.43 24.83 -13.97
CA TYR A 143 15.01 24.79 -14.29
C TYR A 143 14.70 25.22 -15.73
N ALA A 144 15.69 25.75 -16.46
CA ALA A 144 15.51 26.09 -17.86
C ALA A 144 15.03 24.85 -18.63
N LYS A 145 13.99 25.02 -19.46
CA LYS A 145 13.38 23.96 -20.25
C LYS A 145 13.17 24.44 -21.69
N PHE A 146 13.03 23.52 -22.63
CA PHE A 146 12.50 23.84 -23.96
C PHE A 146 11.04 24.27 -23.87
N SER A 147 10.56 25.00 -24.88
CA SER A 147 9.15 25.39 -24.98
C SER A 147 8.26 24.14 -24.93
N THR A 148 7.07 24.28 -24.34
CA THR A 148 6.06 23.22 -24.38
C THR A 148 5.64 22.91 -25.81
N ASP A 149 5.77 23.87 -26.72
CA ASP A 149 5.32 23.72 -28.12
C ASP A 149 6.37 23.07 -29.02
N ASN A 150 7.51 22.63 -28.47
CA ASN A 150 8.52 21.94 -29.26
C ASN A 150 7.94 20.64 -29.87
N PRO A 151 8.01 20.46 -31.21
CA PRO A 151 7.36 19.33 -31.89
C PRO A 151 7.79 17.96 -31.36
N LEU A 152 9.10 17.77 -31.12
CA LEU A 152 9.63 16.49 -30.66
C LEU A 152 9.16 16.14 -29.23
N LEU A 153 9.05 17.14 -28.35
CA LEU A 153 8.50 16.93 -27.00
C LEU A 153 6.99 16.68 -27.03
N GLN A 154 6.26 17.26 -27.98
CA GLN A 154 4.83 16.99 -28.17
C GLN A 154 4.58 15.57 -28.68
N GLU A 155 5.37 15.08 -29.64
CA GLU A 155 5.31 13.69 -30.08
C GLU A 155 5.66 12.73 -28.93
N PHE A 156 6.68 13.04 -28.14
CA PHE A 156 7.02 12.24 -26.96
C PHE A 156 5.90 12.24 -25.93
N LYS A 157 5.28 13.40 -25.66
CA LYS A 157 4.11 13.53 -24.78
C LYS A 157 2.96 12.65 -25.27
N GLN A 158 2.65 12.70 -26.56
CA GLN A 158 1.61 11.86 -27.17
C GLN A 158 1.94 10.37 -27.04
N HIS A 159 3.20 9.98 -27.24
CA HIS A 159 3.63 8.59 -27.04
C HIS A 159 3.42 8.13 -25.58
N LEU A 160 3.80 8.96 -24.60
CA LEU A 160 3.60 8.63 -23.19
C LEU A 160 2.12 8.53 -22.82
N SER A 161 1.27 9.43 -23.31
CA SER A 161 -0.15 9.49 -22.94
C SER A 161 -1.02 8.49 -23.70
N ALA A 162 -0.83 8.38 -25.02
CA ALA A 162 -1.70 7.56 -25.89
C ALA A 162 -1.22 6.11 -25.99
N VAL A 163 0.10 5.89 -26.12
CA VAL A 163 0.66 4.54 -26.34
C VAL A 163 0.94 3.85 -25.01
N LEU A 164 1.62 4.54 -24.08
CA LEU A 164 2.03 3.94 -22.80
C LEU A 164 1.04 4.17 -21.65
N GLN A 165 0.04 5.03 -21.86
CA GLN A 165 -0.99 5.37 -20.87
C GLN A 165 -0.40 5.76 -19.49
N ILE A 166 0.74 6.47 -19.49
CA ILE A 166 1.41 6.87 -18.26
C ILE A 166 0.65 8.06 -17.64
N PRO A 167 0.12 7.95 -16.42
CA PRO A 167 -0.76 8.97 -15.85
C PRO A 167 -0.03 10.27 -15.46
N ASN A 168 1.29 10.23 -15.23
CA ASN A 168 2.11 11.40 -14.85
C ASN A 168 3.16 11.71 -15.93
N TYR A 169 2.75 11.67 -17.20
CA TYR A 169 3.65 11.89 -18.34
C TYR A 169 4.31 13.27 -18.33
N GLN A 170 3.64 14.31 -17.79
CA GLN A 170 4.14 15.68 -17.85
C GLN A 170 5.46 15.84 -17.09
N GLN A 171 5.61 15.14 -15.95
CA GLN A 171 6.85 15.15 -15.19
C GLN A 171 8.01 14.54 -16.00
N GLU A 172 7.74 13.50 -16.79
CA GLU A 172 8.77 12.88 -17.63
C GLU A 172 9.20 13.81 -18.77
N VAL A 173 8.23 14.44 -19.45
CA VAL A 173 8.49 15.44 -20.49
C VAL A 173 9.30 16.61 -19.94
N ASP A 174 8.91 17.15 -18.78
CA ASP A 174 9.61 18.24 -18.10
C ASP A 174 11.04 17.87 -17.71
N ASN A 175 11.26 16.65 -17.19
CA ASN A 175 12.59 16.17 -16.82
C ASN A 175 13.51 16.08 -18.03
N VAL A 176 13.00 15.53 -19.14
CA VAL A 176 13.73 15.44 -20.41
C VAL A 176 14.04 16.83 -20.94
N SER A 177 13.03 17.71 -20.98
CA SER A 177 13.15 19.07 -21.46
C SER A 177 14.21 19.89 -20.71
N ARG A 178 14.28 19.75 -19.38
CA ARG A 178 15.32 20.41 -18.56
C ARG A 178 16.73 19.90 -18.85
N VAL A 179 16.89 18.58 -18.99
CA VAL A 179 18.20 17.98 -19.33
C VAL A 179 18.65 18.46 -20.70
N LEU A 180 17.78 18.34 -21.70
CA LEU A 180 18.12 18.72 -23.06
C LEU A 180 18.43 20.21 -23.14
N ARG A 181 17.70 21.07 -22.43
CA ARG A 181 17.98 22.51 -22.42
C ARG A 181 19.33 22.84 -21.78
N TYR A 182 19.77 22.05 -20.79
CA TYR A 182 21.12 22.19 -20.25
C TYR A 182 22.20 21.76 -21.24
N ILE A 183 21.97 20.67 -21.98
CA ILE A 183 22.90 20.18 -23.01
C ILE A 183 22.97 21.14 -24.20
N GLN A 184 21.82 21.71 -24.58
CA GLN A 184 21.63 22.61 -25.71
C GLN A 184 21.13 23.97 -25.18
N PRO A 185 22.03 24.79 -24.61
CA PRO A 185 21.66 26.05 -23.97
C PRO A 185 21.15 27.09 -24.98
N THR A 186 21.56 26.97 -26.24
CA THR A 186 21.18 27.85 -27.35
C THR A 186 20.36 27.06 -28.38
N GLY A 187 19.43 27.73 -29.06
CA GLY A 187 18.56 27.13 -30.07
C GLY A 187 17.11 26.98 -29.59
N GLU A 188 16.18 27.20 -30.52
CA GLU A 188 14.74 27.10 -30.25
C GLU A 188 14.27 25.64 -30.26
N ASP A 189 14.89 24.80 -31.10
CA ASP A 189 14.55 23.40 -31.29
C ASP A 189 15.61 22.42 -30.77
N ILE A 190 15.16 21.18 -30.56
CA ILE A 190 16.00 20.06 -30.10
C ILE A 190 16.67 19.43 -31.31
N ASN A 191 17.99 19.56 -31.39
CA ASN A 191 18.81 18.80 -32.34
C ASN A 191 19.19 17.44 -31.71
N LEU A 192 19.27 16.35 -32.50
CA LEU A 192 19.66 15.01 -32.07
C LEU A 192 21.17 14.78 -31.95
N ASP A 193 22.01 15.75 -32.34
CA ASP A 193 23.48 15.68 -32.21
C ASP A 193 23.96 15.46 -30.77
N PHE A 194 23.13 15.75 -29.76
CA PHE A 194 23.45 15.44 -28.37
C PHE A 194 23.69 13.95 -28.10
N LEU A 195 23.19 13.07 -28.97
CA LEU A 195 23.43 11.63 -28.85
C LEU A 195 24.90 11.26 -29.00
N ASP A 196 25.71 12.11 -29.64
CA ASP A 196 27.14 11.88 -29.88
C ASP A 196 28.03 12.31 -28.70
N ASN A 197 27.52 13.13 -27.77
CA ASN A 197 28.31 13.67 -26.66
C ASN A 197 27.63 13.45 -25.30
N THR A 198 28.22 12.57 -24.49
CA THR A 198 27.72 12.22 -23.16
C THR A 198 28.38 13.01 -22.02
N THR A 199 29.42 13.81 -22.30
CA THR A 199 30.18 14.56 -21.29
C THR A 199 29.32 15.61 -20.59
N VAL A 200 28.58 16.41 -21.37
CA VAL A 200 27.72 17.49 -20.85
C VAL A 200 26.58 16.93 -20.00
N LEU A 201 26.07 15.75 -20.35
CA LEU A 201 25.08 15.03 -19.55
C LEU A 201 25.65 14.66 -18.16
N GLY A 202 26.88 14.15 -18.10
CA GLY A 202 27.56 13.86 -16.84
C GLY A 202 27.70 15.11 -15.94
N GLU A 203 28.07 16.25 -16.53
CA GLU A 203 28.18 17.52 -15.83
C GLU A 203 26.84 18.00 -15.25
N TYR A 204 25.73 17.85 -16.00
CA TYR A 204 24.39 18.18 -15.50
C TYR A 204 24.06 17.43 -14.21
N PHE A 205 24.31 16.12 -14.16
CA PHE A 205 24.04 15.31 -12.98
C PHE A 205 24.97 15.62 -11.79
N GLU A 206 26.19 16.08 -12.06
CA GLU A 206 27.10 16.58 -11.03
C GLU A 206 26.65 17.95 -10.51
N GLN A 207 26.13 18.85 -11.36
CA GLN A 207 25.51 20.10 -10.92
C GLN A 207 24.27 19.85 -10.05
N LEU A 208 23.39 18.92 -10.46
CA LEU A 208 22.25 18.50 -9.65
C LEU A 208 22.71 17.99 -8.27
N LYS A 209 23.81 17.24 -8.21
CA LYS A 209 24.41 16.80 -6.95
C LYS A 209 24.89 17.98 -6.10
N LYS A 210 25.64 18.92 -6.69
CA LYS A 210 26.21 20.10 -6.02
C LYS A 210 25.15 21.02 -5.43
N VAL A 211 24.01 21.20 -6.10
CA VAL A 211 22.88 21.96 -5.55
C VAL A 211 22.09 21.19 -4.49
N GLY A 212 22.49 19.96 -4.16
CA GLY A 212 21.87 19.14 -3.12
C GLY A 212 20.60 18.42 -3.58
N GLN A 213 20.44 18.15 -4.88
CA GLN A 213 19.33 17.35 -5.37
C GLN A 213 19.45 15.90 -4.91
N SER A 214 18.34 15.35 -4.41
CA SER A 214 18.34 13.98 -3.88
C SER A 214 18.77 12.95 -4.93
N PRO A 215 19.46 11.85 -4.53
CA PRO A 215 19.75 10.75 -5.45
C PRO A 215 18.50 10.15 -6.09
N ALA A 216 17.37 10.09 -5.35
CA ALA A 216 16.10 9.59 -5.86
C ALA A 216 15.59 10.42 -7.05
N THR A 217 15.61 11.75 -6.94
CA THR A 217 15.15 12.61 -8.03
C THR A 217 16.10 12.55 -9.22
N ARG A 218 17.42 12.48 -9.00
CA ARG A 218 18.38 12.29 -10.10
C ARG A 218 18.14 10.96 -10.84
N ILE A 219 17.79 9.89 -10.13
CA ILE A 219 17.38 8.62 -10.77
C ILE A 219 16.13 8.81 -11.64
N ASN A 220 15.15 9.62 -11.20
CA ASN A 220 13.95 9.89 -12.01
C ASN A 220 14.27 10.63 -13.32
N TYR A 221 15.18 11.62 -13.31
CA TYR A 221 15.67 12.24 -14.54
C TYR A 221 16.28 11.21 -15.51
N ILE A 222 17.12 10.28 -15.00
CA ILE A 222 17.69 9.22 -15.83
C ILE A 222 16.60 8.29 -16.39
N LYS A 223 15.59 7.94 -15.60
CA LYS A 223 14.48 7.10 -16.07
C LYS A 223 13.71 7.78 -17.20
N SER A 224 13.35 9.05 -17.04
CA SER A 224 12.66 9.83 -18.08
C SER A 224 13.50 9.94 -19.36
N LEU A 225 14.81 10.15 -19.22
CA LEU A 225 15.72 10.14 -20.38
C LEU A 225 15.78 8.78 -21.06
N ILE A 226 15.94 7.68 -20.33
CA ILE A 226 15.93 6.33 -20.94
C ILE A 226 14.63 6.11 -21.72
N GLN A 227 13.50 6.55 -21.17
CA GLN A 227 12.21 6.44 -21.84
C GLN A 227 12.14 7.28 -23.12
N PHE A 228 12.67 8.49 -23.09
CA PHE A 228 12.79 9.35 -24.26
C PHE A 228 13.71 8.75 -25.35
N ILE A 229 14.87 8.19 -24.98
CA ILE A 229 15.76 7.55 -25.96
C ILE A 229 15.13 6.30 -26.57
N LYS A 230 14.31 5.55 -25.81
CA LYS A 230 13.52 4.44 -26.37
C LYS A 230 12.49 4.94 -27.39
N PHE A 231 11.81 6.04 -27.09
CA PHE A 231 10.91 6.69 -28.03
C PHE A 231 11.66 7.11 -29.31
N LEU A 232 12.80 7.80 -29.21
CA LEU A 232 13.60 8.19 -30.37
C LEU A 232 14.02 6.99 -31.23
N LYS A 233 14.42 5.88 -30.57
CA LYS A 233 14.78 4.64 -31.26
C LYS A 233 13.61 4.04 -32.04
N LEU A 234 12.37 4.19 -31.56
CA LEU A 234 11.17 3.70 -32.25
C LEU A 234 10.74 4.65 -33.37
N SER A 235 10.69 5.94 -33.10
CA SER A 235 10.18 6.96 -34.04
C SER A 235 11.13 7.23 -35.20
N CYS A 236 12.45 7.23 -34.95
CA CYS A 236 13.46 7.50 -35.97
C CYS A 236 14.10 6.22 -36.54
N GLY A 237 13.90 5.06 -35.90
CA GLY A 237 14.63 3.83 -36.22
C GLY A 237 14.22 3.16 -37.53
N ALA A 238 13.05 3.47 -38.07
CA ALA A 238 12.63 3.01 -39.39
C ALA A 238 13.38 3.73 -40.53
N THR A 239 13.92 4.92 -40.25
CA THR A 239 14.48 5.82 -41.27
C THR A 239 16.01 5.89 -41.22
N ASP A 240 16.63 5.73 -40.04
CA ASP A 240 18.07 5.85 -39.87
C ASP A 240 18.65 4.86 -38.85
N LEU A 241 19.37 3.86 -39.36
CA LEU A 241 20.08 2.85 -38.58
C LEU A 241 21.20 3.43 -37.71
N SER A 242 21.80 4.57 -38.09
CA SER A 242 22.85 5.22 -37.32
C SER A 242 22.29 5.82 -36.03
N ILE A 243 21.10 6.43 -36.09
CA ILE A 243 20.40 6.95 -34.91
C ILE A 243 20.06 5.83 -33.93
N VAL A 244 19.70 4.64 -34.43
CA VAL A 244 19.43 3.47 -33.58
C VAL A 244 20.68 3.09 -32.77
N GLN A 245 21.85 3.07 -33.40
CA GLN A 245 23.12 2.77 -32.73
C GLN A 245 23.50 3.84 -31.71
N LYS A 246 23.36 5.13 -32.08
CA LYS A 246 23.59 6.25 -31.16
C LYS A 246 22.68 6.19 -29.93
N CYS A 247 21.39 5.94 -30.13
CA CYS A 247 20.43 5.74 -29.04
C CYS A 247 20.82 4.57 -28.13
N GLN A 248 21.29 3.45 -28.70
CA GLN A 248 21.75 2.30 -27.93
C GLN A 248 22.95 2.65 -27.05
N HIS A 249 23.97 3.30 -27.62
CA HIS A 249 25.15 3.76 -26.89
C HIS A 249 24.78 4.73 -25.75
N TYR A 250 23.89 5.67 -26.03
CA TYR A 250 23.42 6.64 -25.03
C TYR A 250 22.66 5.98 -23.87
N GLN A 251 21.84 4.95 -24.15
CA GLN A 251 21.17 4.16 -23.10
C GLN A 251 22.15 3.38 -22.21
N GLU A 252 23.20 2.83 -22.79
CA GLU A 252 24.27 2.14 -22.05
C GLU A 252 24.99 3.12 -21.13
N PHE A 253 25.33 4.31 -21.62
CA PHE A 253 25.91 5.38 -20.80
C PHE A 253 24.99 5.79 -19.64
N LEU A 254 23.69 6.02 -19.90
CA LEU A 254 22.70 6.33 -18.85
C LEU A 254 22.64 5.22 -17.78
N THR A 255 22.78 3.96 -18.19
CA THR A 255 22.83 2.82 -17.27
C THR A 255 24.09 2.85 -16.40
N VAL A 256 25.25 3.17 -16.99
CA VAL A 256 26.51 3.36 -16.24
C VAL A 256 26.39 4.52 -15.25
N LEU A 257 25.86 5.67 -15.69
CA LEU A 257 25.67 6.86 -14.86
C LEU A 257 24.70 6.62 -13.68
N ARG A 258 23.68 5.79 -13.90
CA ARG A 258 22.69 5.41 -12.88
C ARG A 258 23.28 4.60 -11.72
N LYS A 259 24.30 3.76 -11.98
CA LYS A 259 24.88 2.86 -10.96
C LYS A 259 25.39 3.60 -9.71
N PRO A 260 26.30 4.60 -9.79
CA PRO A 260 26.79 5.30 -8.61
C PRO A 260 25.70 6.08 -7.88
N ILE A 261 24.74 6.68 -8.61
CA ILE A 261 23.62 7.42 -8.01
C ILE A 261 22.69 6.45 -7.26
N SER A 262 22.48 5.24 -7.79
CA SER A 262 21.68 4.21 -7.12
C SER A 262 22.35 3.71 -5.85
N LYS A 263 23.68 3.53 -5.84
CA LYS A 263 24.44 3.22 -4.61
C LYS A 263 24.29 4.32 -3.56
N SER A 264 24.41 5.59 -3.97
CA SER A 264 24.19 6.74 -3.08
C SER A 264 22.76 6.75 -2.52
N HIS A 265 21.76 6.48 -3.35
CA HIS A 265 20.36 6.39 -2.90
C HIS A 265 20.17 5.27 -1.87
N SER A 266 20.72 4.08 -2.10
CA SER A 266 20.67 2.97 -1.15
C SER A 266 21.35 3.32 0.17
N LYS A 267 22.50 3.99 0.12
CA LYS A 267 23.19 4.47 1.34
C LYS A 267 22.34 5.46 2.11
N ASP A 268 21.77 6.47 1.45
CA ASP A 268 20.86 7.44 2.08
C ASP A 268 19.65 6.76 2.74
N LEU A 269 19.09 5.72 2.11
CA LEU A 269 18.00 4.94 2.68
C LEU A 269 18.43 4.13 3.90
N CYS A 270 19.62 3.50 3.85
CA CYS A 270 20.20 2.80 5.00
C CYS A 270 20.47 3.75 6.16
N ASP A 271 21.08 4.90 5.91
CA ASP A 271 21.40 5.91 6.92
C ASP A 271 20.12 6.43 7.58
N LYS A 272 19.08 6.71 6.79
CA LYS A 272 17.75 7.08 7.31
C LYS A 272 17.17 5.97 8.19
N ARG A 273 17.16 4.73 7.71
CA ARG A 273 16.66 3.57 8.49
C ARG A 273 17.42 3.39 9.80
N HIS A 274 18.74 3.51 9.76
CA HIS A 274 19.60 3.44 10.94
C HIS A 274 19.28 4.55 11.93
N GLY A 275 19.13 5.80 11.45
CA GLY A 275 18.72 6.93 12.26
C GLY A 275 17.35 6.73 12.92
N TYR A 276 16.39 6.09 12.25
CA TYR A 276 15.09 5.76 12.87
C TYR A 276 15.18 4.66 13.92
N LEU A 277 16.03 3.65 13.69
CA LEU A 277 16.20 2.53 14.62
C LEU A 277 16.84 2.98 15.94
N LEU A 278 17.82 3.88 15.88
CA LEU A 278 18.56 4.38 17.04
C LEU A 278 18.06 5.72 17.58
N GLY A 279 17.27 6.45 16.80
CA GLY A 279 16.77 7.78 17.16
C GLY A 279 15.72 7.75 18.27
N PRO A 280 15.36 8.93 18.81
CA PRO A 280 14.32 9.04 19.82
C PRO A 280 12.98 8.52 19.27
N LYS A 281 12.44 7.50 19.92
CA LYS A 281 11.15 6.91 19.55
C LYS A 281 10.03 7.76 20.10
N THR A 282 9.22 8.33 19.21
CA THR A 282 7.97 9.01 19.58
C THR A 282 6.86 7.99 19.53
N SER A 283 6.12 7.83 20.63
CA SER A 283 5.02 6.87 20.69
C SER A 283 3.90 7.26 19.71
N VAL A 284 3.18 6.27 19.19
CA VAL A 284 2.04 6.52 18.30
C VAL A 284 1.00 7.40 18.98
N HIS A 285 0.79 7.21 20.27
CA HIS A 285 -0.10 8.05 21.08
C HIS A 285 0.25 9.55 21.01
N LYS A 286 1.54 9.91 21.06
CA LYS A 286 1.98 11.31 20.90
C LYS A 286 1.78 11.80 19.47
N LEU A 287 2.04 10.96 18.47
CA LEU A 287 1.85 11.29 17.06
C LEU A 287 0.37 11.49 16.67
N ARG A 288 -0.56 10.96 17.47
CA ARG A 288 -2.01 11.13 17.31
C ARG A 288 -2.61 12.31 18.09
N ALA A 289 -1.80 13.14 18.74
CA ALA A 289 -2.29 14.20 19.62
C ALA A 289 -3.38 15.06 18.97
N VAL A 290 -3.22 15.42 17.68
CA VAL A 290 -4.20 16.23 16.94
C VAL A 290 -5.62 15.65 16.94
N LEU A 291 -5.77 14.32 16.95
CA LEU A 291 -7.10 13.69 17.00
C LEU A 291 -7.76 13.88 18.37
N ARG A 292 -6.99 13.86 19.46
CA ARG A 292 -7.52 14.08 20.81
C ARG A 292 -7.85 15.55 21.05
N GLU A 293 -6.90 16.44 20.74
CA GLU A 293 -7.08 17.88 20.94
C GLU A 293 -8.26 18.44 20.14
N ALA A 294 -8.52 17.89 18.94
CA ALA A 294 -9.64 18.31 18.12
C ALA A 294 -10.98 17.65 18.46
N LYS A 295 -10.99 16.53 19.20
CA LYS A 295 -12.18 15.67 19.36
C LYS A 295 -13.40 16.42 19.88
N ASN A 296 -13.23 17.16 20.99
CA ASN A 296 -14.36 17.83 21.65
C ASN A 296 -14.98 18.93 20.79
N ASP A 297 -14.16 19.71 20.09
CA ASP A 297 -14.63 20.72 19.15
C ASP A 297 -15.45 20.09 18.01
N ILE A 298 -14.95 18.99 17.45
CA ILE A 298 -15.60 18.30 16.34
C ILE A 298 -16.91 17.63 16.79
N LEU A 299 -16.95 17.04 17.98
CA LEU A 299 -18.19 16.53 18.57
C LEU A 299 -19.20 17.65 18.82
N GLY A 300 -18.74 18.84 19.19
CA GLY A 300 -19.58 20.04 19.27
C GLY A 300 -20.22 20.39 17.93
N ILE A 301 -19.42 20.44 16.86
CA ILE A 301 -19.91 20.69 15.49
C ILE A 301 -20.88 19.58 15.05
N PHE A 302 -20.56 18.31 15.34
CA PHE A 302 -21.42 17.17 15.04
C PHE A 302 -22.80 17.29 15.73
N GLY A 303 -22.83 17.65 17.02
CA GLY A 303 -24.07 17.86 17.75
C GLY A 303 -24.93 18.99 17.18
N ARG A 304 -24.29 20.06 16.69
CA ARG A 304 -24.98 21.16 16.00
C ARG A 304 -25.59 20.74 14.68
N PHE A 305 -24.88 19.94 13.87
CA PHE A 305 -25.46 19.36 12.66
C PHE A 305 -26.69 18.50 12.95
N LEU A 306 -26.67 17.68 14.01
CA LEU A 306 -27.82 16.87 14.41
C LEU A 306 -29.01 17.69 14.91
N SER A 307 -28.73 18.87 15.48
CA SER A 307 -29.74 19.79 15.99
C SER A 307 -30.28 20.75 14.93
N GLY A 308 -29.74 20.71 13.71
CA GLY A 308 -30.10 21.62 12.63
C GLY A 308 -29.61 23.05 12.83
N GLU A 309 -28.60 23.26 13.67
CA GLU A 309 -28.00 24.57 13.91
C GLU A 309 -27.03 24.95 12.78
N ASP A 310 -26.88 26.26 12.55
CA ASP A 310 -25.95 26.78 11.55
C ASP A 310 -24.49 26.47 11.94
N VAL A 311 -23.73 25.98 10.96
CA VAL A 311 -22.30 25.70 11.08
C VAL A 311 -21.55 26.52 10.03
N THR A 312 -20.52 27.26 10.46
CA THR A 312 -19.75 28.14 9.57
C THR A 312 -18.91 27.36 8.56
N GLU A 313 -18.56 27.97 7.43
CA GLU A 313 -17.73 27.34 6.40
C GLU A 313 -16.32 26.98 6.89
N GLU A 314 -15.77 27.76 7.82
CA GLU A 314 -14.50 27.48 8.50
C GLU A 314 -14.60 26.22 9.37
N GLU A 315 -15.72 26.05 10.09
CA GLU A 315 -16.00 24.86 10.89
C GLU A 315 -16.26 23.64 10.03
N LYS A 316 -17.03 23.75 8.93
CA LYS A 316 -17.20 22.68 7.94
C LYS A 316 -15.85 22.24 7.35
N THR A 317 -14.98 23.20 7.02
CA THR A 317 -13.63 22.93 6.53
C THR A 317 -12.80 22.19 7.58
N ARG A 318 -12.83 22.63 8.84
CA ARG A 318 -12.12 21.97 9.95
C ARG A 318 -12.67 20.56 10.22
N TYR A 319 -13.98 20.38 10.14
CA TYR A 319 -14.64 19.09 10.28
C TYR A 319 -14.16 18.11 9.21
N ARG A 320 -14.09 18.55 7.94
CA ARG A 320 -13.52 17.74 6.85
C ARG A 320 -12.07 17.34 7.16
N TYR A 321 -11.23 18.28 7.60
CA TYR A 321 -9.83 18.00 7.95
C TYR A 321 -9.70 16.95 9.05
N TYR A 322 -10.60 16.97 10.02
CA TYR A 322 -10.65 15.95 11.07
C TYR A 322 -11.07 14.58 10.53
N CYS A 323 -12.06 14.50 9.65
CA CYS A 323 -12.43 13.25 8.98
C CYS A 323 -11.26 12.66 8.18
N GLU A 324 -10.50 13.48 7.46
CA GLU A 324 -9.28 13.05 6.77
C GLU A 324 -8.21 12.57 7.76
N ALA A 325 -8.04 13.27 8.89
CA ALA A 325 -7.10 12.91 9.94
C ALA A 325 -7.45 11.57 10.62
N ILE A 326 -8.73 11.25 10.82
CA ILE A 326 -9.17 9.93 11.32
C ILE A 326 -8.61 8.82 10.43
N LEU A 327 -8.76 8.96 9.11
CA LEU A 327 -8.30 7.95 8.17
C LEU A 327 -6.76 7.84 8.15
N ILE A 328 -6.05 8.97 8.15
CA ILE A 328 -4.59 9.01 8.05
C ILE A 328 -3.92 8.60 9.38
N PHE A 329 -4.36 9.14 10.50
CA PHE A 329 -3.70 8.97 11.80
C PHE A 329 -4.35 7.86 12.64
N GLY A 330 -5.68 7.74 12.63
CA GLY A 330 -6.42 6.69 13.33
C GLY A 330 -6.26 5.33 12.65
N HIS A 331 -6.46 5.30 11.32
CA HIS A 331 -6.42 4.06 10.53
C HIS A 331 -5.17 3.90 9.67
N LEU A 332 -4.16 4.76 9.87
CA LEU A 332 -2.85 4.65 9.24
C LEU A 332 -2.94 4.56 7.71
N GLN A 333 -3.92 5.22 7.09
CA GLN A 333 -4.06 5.21 5.63
C GLN A 333 -3.12 6.23 4.97
N LEU A 334 -2.77 5.97 3.71
CA LEU A 334 -1.98 6.92 2.92
C LEU A 334 -2.87 8.10 2.49
N PRO A 335 -2.33 9.34 2.42
CA PRO A 335 -3.07 10.49 1.92
C PRO A 335 -3.70 10.25 0.54
N GLY A 336 -2.96 9.59 -0.37
CA GLY A 336 -3.49 9.24 -1.69
C GLY A 336 -4.67 8.27 -1.66
N ALA A 337 -4.81 7.44 -0.62
CA ALA A 337 -5.97 6.57 -0.43
C ALA A 337 -7.20 7.36 0.07
N VAL A 338 -6.98 8.41 0.86
CA VAL A 338 -8.03 9.33 1.32
C VAL A 338 -8.52 10.21 0.15
N GLU A 339 -7.59 10.75 -0.64
CA GLU A 339 -7.88 11.53 -1.85
C GLU A 339 -8.62 10.70 -2.93
N GLY A 340 -8.31 9.39 -3.00
CA GLY A 340 -8.94 8.45 -3.94
C GLY A 340 -10.25 7.82 -3.43
N LEU A 341 -10.70 8.12 -2.22
CA LEU A 341 -11.91 7.53 -1.65
C LEU A 341 -13.15 7.96 -2.46
N THR A 342 -14.01 7.01 -2.79
CA THR A 342 -15.26 7.27 -3.54
C THR A 342 -16.50 7.02 -2.69
N VAL A 343 -17.61 7.65 -3.06
CA VAL A 343 -18.90 7.46 -2.41
C VAL A 343 -19.32 5.99 -2.46
N SER A 344 -19.11 5.31 -3.60
CA SER A 344 -19.36 3.87 -3.76
C SER A 344 -18.58 3.00 -2.78
N HIS A 345 -17.33 3.37 -2.46
CA HIS A 345 -16.50 2.66 -1.47
C HIS A 345 -17.04 2.80 -0.03
N ARG A 346 -17.62 3.95 0.29
CA ARG A 346 -18.23 4.22 1.60
C ARG A 346 -19.65 3.65 1.71
N MET A 347 -20.41 3.63 0.62
CA MET A 347 -21.81 3.16 0.61
C MET A 347 -21.94 1.66 0.30
N GLY A 348 -20.93 1.04 -0.32
CA GLY A 348 -21.00 -0.35 -0.80
C GLY A 348 -20.80 -1.45 0.24
N SER A 349 -20.62 -1.15 1.54
CA SER A 349 -20.37 -2.18 2.55
C SER A 349 -20.63 -1.75 3.99
N GLU A 350 -21.85 -1.30 4.31
CA GLU A 350 -22.30 -1.23 5.72
C GLU A 350 -22.58 -2.64 6.29
N ALA A 351 -21.64 -3.57 6.11
CA ALA A 351 -21.58 -4.77 6.92
C ALA A 351 -20.95 -4.35 8.26
N THR A 352 -21.80 -4.02 9.23
CA THR A 352 -21.36 -3.86 10.61
C THR A 352 -20.96 -5.22 11.14
N ILE A 353 -19.66 -5.46 11.29
CA ILE A 353 -19.12 -6.71 11.86
C ILE A 353 -18.47 -6.35 13.20
N ASN A 354 -18.99 -6.89 14.30
CA ASN A 354 -18.49 -6.64 15.66
C ASN A 354 -18.38 -5.14 16.00
N ARG A 355 -19.43 -4.35 15.74
CA ARG A 355 -19.49 -2.90 16.03
C ARG A 355 -18.44 -2.06 15.30
N ARG A 356 -17.99 -2.54 14.14
CA ARG A 356 -17.09 -1.82 13.23
C ARG A 356 -17.70 -1.71 11.85
N VAL A 357 -17.50 -0.56 11.21
CA VAL A 357 -17.90 -0.32 9.82
C VAL A 357 -16.71 -0.55 8.90
N ILE A 358 -16.85 -1.47 7.95
CA ILE A 358 -15.77 -1.82 7.02
C ILE A 358 -15.84 -0.91 5.79
N VAL A 359 -14.73 -0.24 5.48
CA VAL A 359 -14.56 0.59 4.29
C VAL A 359 -13.49 -0.04 3.43
N ALA A 360 -13.76 -0.22 2.13
CA ALA A 360 -12.82 -0.82 1.18
C ALA A 360 -12.57 0.10 -0.01
N VAL A 361 -11.32 0.53 -0.19
CA VAL A 361 -10.91 1.41 -1.30
C VAL A 361 -10.37 0.57 -2.45
N LYS A 362 -11.03 0.56 -3.62
CA LYS A 362 -10.67 -0.28 -4.79
C LYS A 362 -9.54 0.30 -5.67
N SER A 363 -9.20 1.58 -5.54
CA SER A 363 -8.10 2.17 -6.33
C SER A 363 -7.56 3.44 -5.69
N HIS A 364 -6.23 3.58 -5.64
CA HIS A 364 -5.55 4.84 -5.32
C HIS A 364 -4.20 4.93 -6.03
N LYS A 365 -3.76 6.16 -6.37
CA LYS A 365 -2.59 6.43 -7.24
C LYS A 365 -1.26 5.87 -6.72
N THR A 366 -1.15 5.54 -5.43
CA THR A 366 0.09 5.10 -4.78
C THR A 366 0.06 3.65 -4.27
N ALA A 367 -0.96 2.88 -4.64
CA ALA A 367 -1.12 1.50 -4.17
C ALA A 367 -0.24 0.54 -4.96
N ASN A 368 0.52 -0.31 -4.28
CA ASN A 368 1.06 -1.54 -4.88
C ASN A 368 0.02 -2.69 -4.87
N SER A 369 -1.17 -2.47 -4.30
CA SER A 369 -2.24 -3.46 -4.14
C SER A 369 -3.61 -2.92 -4.56
N GLN A 370 -4.49 -3.82 -5.01
CA GLN A 370 -5.77 -3.46 -5.62
C GLN A 370 -6.86 -3.05 -4.61
N VAL A 371 -6.80 -3.42 -3.32
CA VAL A 371 -7.85 -3.05 -2.34
C VAL A 371 -7.30 -2.98 -0.93
N ALA A 372 -7.50 -1.86 -0.24
CA ALA A 372 -7.20 -1.71 1.19
C ALA A 372 -8.50 -1.58 2.00
N PRO A 373 -8.97 -2.65 2.69
CA PRO A 373 -10.07 -2.55 3.62
C PRO A 373 -9.56 -2.17 5.01
N PHE A 374 -10.19 -1.16 5.61
CA PHE A 374 -10.01 -0.79 7.01
C PHE A 374 -11.36 -0.77 7.72
N ALA A 375 -11.33 -0.81 9.05
CA ALA A 375 -12.51 -0.90 9.88
C ALA A 375 -12.57 0.28 10.86
N LEU A 376 -13.62 1.08 10.76
CA LEU A 376 -13.93 2.24 11.58
C LEU A 376 -14.73 1.83 12.82
N THR A 377 -14.61 2.56 13.92
CA THR A 377 -15.60 2.52 15.01
C THR A 377 -16.96 3.08 14.56
N GLU A 378 -18.03 2.79 15.32
CA GLU A 378 -19.35 3.40 15.13
C GLU A 378 -19.29 4.94 15.21
N GLU A 379 -18.50 5.49 16.15
CA GLU A 379 -18.31 6.93 16.31
C GLU A 379 -17.63 7.55 15.08
N GLU A 380 -16.49 6.99 14.64
CA GLU A 380 -15.76 7.47 13.46
C GLU A 380 -16.61 7.39 12.19
N ALA A 381 -17.36 6.30 12.03
CA ALA A 381 -18.28 6.13 10.91
C ALA A 381 -19.42 7.16 10.94
N ALA A 382 -19.99 7.46 12.11
CA ALA A 382 -21.02 8.48 12.27
C ALA A 382 -20.47 9.88 11.93
N LEU A 383 -19.26 10.22 12.39
CA LEU A 383 -18.62 11.49 12.10
C LEU A 383 -18.37 11.66 10.59
N ILE A 384 -17.82 10.63 9.93
CA ILE A 384 -17.58 10.62 8.49
C ILE A 384 -18.90 10.66 7.70
N ASN A 385 -19.94 9.98 8.19
CA ASN A 385 -21.27 10.05 7.60
C ASN A 385 -21.85 11.46 7.69
N GLN A 386 -21.68 12.15 8.81
CA GLN A 386 -22.20 13.51 8.95
C GLN A 386 -21.54 14.47 7.95
N TYR A 387 -20.24 14.31 7.70
CA TYR A 387 -19.58 15.05 6.62
C TYR A 387 -20.27 14.79 5.28
N TYR A 388 -20.61 13.53 4.96
CA TYR A 388 -21.31 13.19 3.72
C TYR A 388 -22.70 13.83 3.62
N LEU A 389 -23.47 13.83 4.71
CA LEU A 389 -24.85 14.31 4.74
C LEU A 389 -24.99 15.83 4.80
N SER A 390 -24.10 16.52 5.52
CA SER A 390 -24.27 17.94 5.84
C SER A 390 -23.22 18.87 5.26
N ILE A 391 -22.09 18.34 4.78
CA ILE A 391 -21.02 19.17 4.19
C ILE A 391 -20.87 18.84 2.72
N ARG A 392 -20.69 17.56 2.38
CA ARG A 392 -20.49 17.16 0.99
C ARG A 392 -21.68 17.52 0.12
N SER A 393 -22.90 17.27 0.61
CA SER A 393 -24.17 17.62 -0.07
C SER A 393 -24.23 19.08 -0.52
N ASP A 394 -23.78 20.02 0.32
CA ASP A 394 -23.71 21.46 -0.02
C ASP A 394 -22.72 21.78 -1.16
N HIS A 395 -21.76 20.90 -1.41
CA HIS A 395 -20.63 21.12 -2.32
C HIS A 395 -20.70 20.25 -3.58
N VAL A 396 -21.72 19.41 -3.73
CA VAL A 396 -21.97 18.67 -4.97
C VAL A 396 -22.75 19.58 -5.91
N TRP A 397 -22.22 19.79 -7.11
CA TRP A 397 -22.91 20.53 -8.16
C TRP A 397 -23.51 19.54 -9.16
N ASP A 398 -24.79 19.70 -9.49
CA ASP A 398 -25.57 18.78 -10.35
C ASP A 398 -25.03 18.69 -11.79
N ASP A 399 -24.21 19.64 -12.22
CA ASP A 399 -23.81 19.81 -13.62
C ASP A 399 -22.53 19.06 -14.02
N SER A 400 -22.10 18.06 -13.23
CA SER A 400 -20.86 17.33 -13.50
C SER A 400 -21.12 15.87 -13.91
N ASP A 401 -21.23 15.63 -15.22
CA ASP A 401 -21.05 14.32 -15.89
C ASP A 401 -19.62 13.75 -15.73
N SER A 402 -18.86 14.25 -14.76
CA SER A 402 -17.46 13.90 -14.53
C SER A 402 -17.34 12.88 -13.41
N SER A 403 -16.44 11.91 -13.58
CA SER A 403 -16.02 10.95 -12.55
C SER A 403 -15.59 11.57 -11.20
N ASP A 404 -15.45 12.89 -11.14
CA ASP A 404 -15.12 13.65 -9.94
C ASP A 404 -16.30 13.73 -8.96
N SER A 405 -17.55 13.62 -9.43
CA SER A 405 -18.74 13.53 -8.56
C SER A 405 -18.78 12.24 -7.73
N GLU A 406 -18.01 11.22 -8.11
CA GLU A 406 -17.85 9.99 -7.33
C GLU A 406 -16.91 10.19 -6.13
N ARG A 407 -16.08 11.25 -6.09
CA ARG A 407 -15.11 11.47 -5.02
C ARG A 407 -15.81 11.81 -3.70
N PHE A 408 -15.31 11.21 -2.62
CA PHE A 408 -15.93 11.36 -1.30
C PHE A 408 -15.59 12.72 -0.67
N PHE A 409 -14.30 13.07 -0.62
CA PHE A 409 -13.86 14.35 -0.05
C PHE A 409 -13.79 15.43 -1.12
N LEU A 410 -14.53 16.52 -0.89
CA LEU A 410 -14.62 17.69 -1.77
C LEU A 410 -14.10 18.94 -1.05
N ALA A 411 -13.43 19.79 -1.79
CA ALA A 411 -13.06 21.13 -1.36
C ALA A 411 -14.27 22.08 -1.42
N LYS A 412 -14.12 23.29 -0.86
CA LYS A 412 -15.19 24.32 -0.83
C LYS A 412 -15.70 24.72 -2.22
N ASN A 413 -14.90 24.50 -3.26
CA ASN A 413 -15.26 24.79 -4.64
C ASN A 413 -15.90 23.59 -5.36
N GLY A 414 -16.34 22.56 -4.63
CA GLY A 414 -16.94 21.34 -5.16
C GLY A 414 -15.96 20.38 -5.86
N LYS A 415 -14.70 20.77 -6.06
CA LYS A 415 -13.69 19.91 -6.68
C LYS A 415 -13.18 18.86 -5.69
N PRO A 416 -12.73 17.68 -6.15
CA PRO A 416 -12.06 16.71 -5.30
C PRO A 416 -10.86 17.31 -4.58
N ILE A 417 -10.64 16.91 -3.32
CA ILE A 417 -9.43 17.32 -2.61
C ILE A 417 -8.18 16.82 -3.35
N ASN A 418 -7.14 17.65 -3.40
CA ASN A 418 -5.91 17.33 -4.12
C ASN A 418 -4.71 17.10 -3.18
N SER A 419 -4.85 17.36 -1.88
CA SER A 419 -3.77 17.09 -0.93
C SER A 419 -4.22 17.02 0.53
N ALA A 420 -4.66 15.84 0.96
CA ALA A 420 -5.06 15.55 2.35
C ALA A 420 -3.92 15.80 3.36
N THR A 421 -2.66 15.67 2.92
CA THR A 421 -1.50 15.96 3.77
C THR A 421 -1.49 17.39 4.31
N ASN A 422 -1.94 18.38 3.53
CA ASN A 422 -1.91 19.77 3.99
C ASN A 422 -3.13 20.17 4.76
N ASP A 423 -4.25 19.54 4.46
CA ASP A 423 -5.47 19.67 5.23
C ASP A 423 -5.21 19.21 6.66
N VAL A 424 -4.55 18.06 6.85
CA VAL A 424 -4.13 17.64 8.20
C VAL A 424 -2.99 18.51 8.77
N ARG A 425 -2.06 19.03 7.94
CA ARG A 425 -1.07 20.01 8.44
C ARG A 425 -1.76 21.27 8.98
N ARG A 426 -2.77 21.81 8.29
CA ARG A 426 -3.57 22.95 8.73
C ARG A 426 -4.32 22.62 10.01
N LEU A 427 -4.81 21.38 10.15
CA LEU A 427 -5.41 20.91 11.40
C LEU A 427 -4.40 20.96 12.56
N HIS A 428 -3.17 20.47 12.36
CA HIS A 428 -2.11 20.58 13.38
C HIS A 428 -1.83 22.05 13.76
N GLU A 429 -1.84 22.97 12.78
CA GLU A 429 -1.64 24.40 13.02
C GLU A 429 -2.78 25.01 13.87
N VAL A 430 -4.03 24.67 13.56
CA VAL A 430 -5.22 25.13 14.30
C VAL A 430 -5.16 24.66 15.77
N TYR A 431 -4.81 23.39 15.99
CA TYR A 431 -4.75 22.78 17.32
C TYR A 431 -3.38 22.89 17.98
N LYS A 432 -2.46 23.70 17.42
CA LYS A 432 -1.09 23.92 17.94
C LYS A 432 -0.32 22.63 18.23
N CYS A 433 -0.60 21.58 17.46
CA CYS A 433 0.06 20.28 17.58
C CYS A 433 1.33 20.25 16.71
N PRO A 434 2.35 19.45 17.07
CA PRO A 434 3.50 19.22 16.19
C PRO A 434 3.04 18.69 14.83
N ASN A 435 3.62 19.18 13.74
CA ASN A 435 3.29 18.70 12.41
C ASN A 435 3.84 17.28 12.22
N VAL A 436 2.94 16.30 12.16
CA VAL A 436 3.27 14.89 11.94
C VAL A 436 2.84 14.48 10.53
N THR A 437 3.65 13.65 9.87
CA THR A 437 3.35 13.07 8.56
C THR A 437 2.76 11.66 8.67
N SER A 438 2.00 11.23 7.66
CA SER A 438 1.45 9.88 7.57
C SER A 438 2.51 8.77 7.64
N GLN A 439 3.72 9.04 7.14
CA GLN A 439 4.83 8.08 7.16
C GLN A 439 5.47 7.97 8.54
N GLU A 440 5.53 9.04 9.31
CA GLU A 440 6.07 9.01 10.68
C GLU A 440 5.17 8.16 11.59
N ILE A 441 3.85 8.38 11.56
CA ILE A 441 2.92 7.61 12.38
C ILE A 441 2.84 6.14 11.95
N ARG A 442 2.84 5.84 10.65
CA ARG A 442 2.90 4.47 10.14
C ARG A 442 4.12 3.72 10.64
N ARG A 443 5.29 4.34 10.58
CA ARG A 443 6.54 3.71 11.03
C ARG A 443 6.56 3.51 12.54
N ALA A 444 6.10 4.48 13.31
CA ALA A 444 5.97 4.33 14.76
C ALA A 444 5.06 3.14 15.09
N ALA A 445 3.91 3.02 14.41
CA ALA A 445 3.00 1.91 14.58
C ALA A 445 3.61 0.57 14.14
N GLU A 446 4.28 0.49 13.00
CA GLU A 446 4.98 -0.72 12.54
C GLU A 446 6.07 -1.15 13.55
N MET A 447 6.81 -0.21 14.14
CA MET A 447 7.83 -0.51 15.15
C MET A 447 7.23 -1.00 16.47
N GLU A 448 6.18 -0.35 16.96
CA GLU A 448 5.46 -0.79 18.17
C GLU A 448 4.83 -2.18 17.96
N CYS A 449 4.14 -2.36 16.83
CA CYS A 449 3.54 -3.64 16.44
C CYS A 449 4.58 -4.75 16.22
N SER A 450 5.75 -4.46 15.67
CA SER A 450 6.78 -5.50 15.41
C SER A 450 7.25 -6.20 16.69
N ASN A 451 7.25 -5.48 17.82
CA ASN A 451 7.65 -6.02 19.11
C ASN A 451 6.51 -6.77 19.84
N LEU A 452 5.26 -6.49 19.48
CA LEU A 452 4.07 -6.96 20.21
C LEU A 452 3.27 -8.04 19.48
N LEU A 453 3.32 -8.05 18.14
CA LEU A 453 2.48 -8.90 17.30
C LEU A 453 3.20 -10.18 16.84
N THR A 454 2.44 -11.25 16.62
CA THR A 454 2.91 -12.47 15.95
C THR A 454 3.13 -12.25 14.45
N ASP A 455 3.84 -13.16 13.78
CA ASP A 455 4.07 -13.04 12.33
C ASP A 455 2.76 -13.08 11.52
N GLU A 456 1.75 -13.84 11.94
CA GLU A 456 0.42 -13.78 11.30
C GLU A 456 -0.25 -12.42 11.47
N GLN A 457 -0.15 -11.83 12.66
CA GLN A 457 -0.71 -10.50 12.95
C GLN A 457 0.02 -9.39 12.20
N LYS A 458 1.34 -9.50 12.04
CA LYS A 458 2.15 -8.59 11.20
C LYS A 458 1.73 -8.66 9.74
N ASN A 459 1.44 -9.85 9.21
CA ASN A 459 0.91 -10.01 7.86
C ASN A 459 -0.48 -9.37 7.70
N GLY A 460 -1.34 -9.51 8.72
CA GLY A 460 -2.63 -8.81 8.77
C GLY A 460 -2.48 -7.28 8.77
N LEU A 461 -1.55 -6.75 9.57
CA LEU A 461 -1.23 -5.32 9.61
C LEU A 461 -0.69 -4.81 8.26
N ALA A 462 0.22 -5.56 7.63
CA ALA A 462 0.76 -5.20 6.33
C ALA A 462 -0.35 -5.09 5.26
N TYR A 463 -1.34 -5.98 5.33
CA TYR A 463 -2.53 -5.91 4.46
C TYR A 463 -3.41 -4.68 4.77
N TYR A 464 -3.66 -4.40 6.05
CA TYR A 464 -4.42 -3.21 6.51
C TYR A 464 -3.75 -1.89 6.10
N LEU A 465 -2.41 -1.87 6.05
CA LEU A 465 -1.60 -0.74 5.59
C LEU A 465 -1.39 -0.71 4.06
N ALA A 466 -1.90 -1.69 3.33
CA ALA A 466 -1.68 -1.85 1.89
C ALA A 466 -0.18 -1.90 1.50
N SER A 467 0.68 -2.48 2.35
CA SER A 467 2.13 -2.52 2.14
C SER A 467 2.62 -3.77 1.39
N THR A 468 1.75 -4.73 1.07
CA THR A 468 2.08 -5.94 0.29
C THR A 468 1.59 -5.84 -1.16
N ALA A 469 2.45 -6.22 -2.12
CA ALA A 469 2.19 -6.12 -3.56
C ALA A 469 1.57 -7.38 -4.20
N THR A 470 1.18 -8.39 -3.41
CA THR A 470 0.87 -9.73 -3.96
C THR A 470 -0.38 -10.38 -3.35
N GLN A 471 -1.00 -11.23 -4.18
CA GLN A 471 -2.23 -12.00 -4.02
C GLN A 471 -2.24 -12.91 -2.76
N ALA A 472 -2.26 -12.34 -1.56
CA ALA A 472 -2.60 -13.11 -0.37
C ALA A 472 -4.08 -13.52 -0.44
N HIS A 473 -4.36 -14.82 -0.27
CA HIS A 473 -5.70 -15.39 -0.27
C HIS A 473 -6.68 -14.56 0.57
N TYR A 474 -7.87 -14.30 0.02
CA TYR A 474 -8.98 -13.55 0.62
C TYR A 474 -9.31 -13.99 2.07
N ARG A 475 -8.95 -15.22 2.45
CA ARG A 475 -9.16 -15.83 3.77
C ARG A 475 -8.31 -15.24 4.91
N MET A 476 -7.31 -14.41 4.62
CA MET A 476 -6.46 -13.75 5.63
C MET A 476 -6.94 -12.33 5.96
N ARG A 477 -8.06 -11.88 5.37
CA ARG A 477 -8.56 -10.50 5.51
C ARG A 477 -9.51 -10.40 6.71
N HIS A 478 -8.97 -10.01 7.86
CA HIS A 478 -9.76 -9.69 9.05
C HIS A 478 -9.57 -8.22 9.47
N PRO A 479 -10.10 -7.25 8.69
CA PRO A 479 -9.86 -5.82 8.92
C PRO A 479 -10.32 -5.37 10.31
N VAL A 480 -11.36 -6.01 10.86
CA VAL A 480 -11.85 -5.77 12.23
C VAL A 480 -10.84 -6.22 13.29
N ASN A 481 -10.29 -7.42 13.16
CA ASN A 481 -9.28 -7.92 14.11
C ASN A 481 -8.02 -7.06 14.05
N THR A 482 -7.58 -6.68 12.85
CA THR A 482 -6.42 -5.81 12.68
C THR A 482 -6.68 -4.40 13.20
N ALA A 483 -7.87 -3.82 13.00
CA ALA A 483 -8.22 -2.52 13.56
C ALA A 483 -8.21 -2.53 15.10
N ASN A 484 -8.77 -3.58 15.72
CA ASN A 484 -8.73 -3.74 17.17
C ASN A 484 -7.29 -3.89 17.69
N LEU A 485 -6.43 -4.63 16.98
CA LEU A 485 -5.01 -4.75 17.32
C LEU A 485 -4.27 -3.42 17.17
N VAL A 486 -4.52 -2.68 16.09
CA VAL A 486 -3.95 -1.35 15.89
C VAL A 486 -4.37 -0.45 17.04
N GLU A 487 -5.66 -0.38 17.38
CA GLU A 487 -6.16 0.43 18.50
C GLU A 487 -5.51 0.06 19.83
N LEU A 488 -5.41 -1.24 20.14
CA LEU A 488 -4.78 -1.72 21.38
C LEU A 488 -3.30 -1.32 21.47
N VAL A 489 -2.54 -1.50 20.39
CA VAL A 489 -1.10 -1.24 20.37
C VAL A 489 -0.80 0.26 20.40
N THR A 490 -1.65 1.05 19.75
CA THR A 490 -1.38 2.48 19.54
C THR A 490 -1.95 3.39 20.63
N GLY A 491 -2.53 2.79 21.68
CA GLY A 491 -3.27 3.49 22.72
C GLY A 491 -4.56 4.06 22.15
N GLY A 492 -5.63 3.27 22.25
CA GLY A 492 -6.97 3.69 21.82
C GLY A 492 -7.37 5.03 22.38
N ASN A 493 -8.39 5.65 21.78
CA ASN A 493 -8.85 7.01 22.06
C ASN A 493 -9.52 7.19 23.45
N SER A 494 -9.12 6.38 24.44
CA SER A 494 -9.68 6.34 25.78
C SER A 494 -9.13 7.50 26.62
N ASP A 495 -9.95 8.55 26.74
CA ASP A 495 -9.87 9.57 27.77
C ASP A 495 -10.08 8.92 29.15
N GLU A 496 -9.02 8.57 29.85
CA GLU A 496 -9.06 8.61 31.32
C GLU A 496 -8.10 9.71 31.75
N SER A 497 -8.68 10.89 31.97
CA SER A 497 -8.08 11.97 32.74
C SER A 497 -7.70 11.45 34.13
N ASP A 498 -6.43 11.63 34.50
CA ASP A 498 -5.80 11.30 35.79
C ASP A 498 -6.29 12.22 36.94
N ALA A 499 -7.61 12.33 37.11
CA ALA A 499 -8.21 13.18 38.13
C ALA A 499 -9.40 12.46 38.80
N GLY A 500 -9.08 11.78 39.90
CA GLY A 500 -10.01 11.58 41.00
C GLY A 500 -11.18 10.62 40.76
N ARG A 501 -10.93 9.31 40.87
CA ARG A 501 -11.98 8.35 41.27
C ARG A 501 -11.55 7.55 42.49
N SER A 502 -12.08 8.01 43.63
CA SER A 502 -12.13 7.33 44.91
C SER A 502 -12.46 5.85 44.75
N SER A 503 -11.65 5.01 45.39
CA SER A 503 -11.84 3.56 45.48
C SER A 503 -13.18 3.21 46.12
N GLN A 504 -14.22 3.02 45.30
CA GLN A 504 -15.31 2.13 45.66
C GLN A 504 -15.02 0.75 45.11
N LYS A 505 -14.62 -0.14 46.02
CA LYS A 505 -14.42 -1.58 45.81
C LYS A 505 -15.65 -2.19 45.11
N ARG A 506 -15.48 -2.51 43.83
CA ARG A 506 -16.20 -3.62 43.17
C ARG A 506 -15.27 -4.83 43.13
N PRO A 507 -15.81 -6.07 43.15
CA PRO A 507 -15.03 -7.28 43.43
C PRO A 507 -13.96 -7.49 42.35
N HIS A 508 -12.74 -7.81 42.77
CA HIS A 508 -11.65 -8.18 41.87
C HIS A 508 -12.09 -9.29 40.90
N PRO A 509 -11.85 -9.16 39.58
CA PRO A 509 -11.76 -10.33 38.73
C PRO A 509 -10.52 -11.12 39.15
N VAL A 510 -10.74 -12.34 39.63
CA VAL A 510 -9.70 -13.31 39.99
C VAL A 510 -8.68 -13.40 38.85
N SER A 511 -7.39 -13.28 39.18
CA SER A 511 -6.37 -13.20 38.13
C SER A 511 -6.38 -14.48 37.29
N GLU A 512 -6.13 -14.36 35.98
CA GLU A 512 -6.09 -15.49 35.05
C GLU A 512 -5.07 -16.57 35.47
N ALA A 513 -4.07 -16.18 36.28
CA ALA A 513 -3.10 -17.08 36.91
C ALA A 513 -3.68 -17.84 38.11
N GLU A 514 -4.51 -17.19 38.94
CA GLU A 514 -5.21 -17.84 40.06
C GLU A 514 -6.24 -18.85 39.55
N ASN A 515 -6.98 -18.51 38.49
CA ASN A 515 -7.93 -19.42 37.84
C ASN A 515 -7.27 -20.69 37.29
N PHE A 516 -6.04 -20.59 36.78
CA PHE A 516 -5.30 -21.76 36.29
C PHE A 516 -4.71 -22.61 37.43
N CYS A 517 -4.26 -22.00 38.53
CA CYS A 517 -3.82 -22.75 39.71
C CYS A 517 -4.97 -23.60 40.29
N SER A 518 -6.16 -23.03 40.45
CA SER A 518 -7.36 -23.78 40.87
C SER A 518 -7.72 -24.88 39.87
N PHE A 519 -7.61 -24.62 38.56
CA PHE A 519 -7.84 -25.62 37.52
C PHE A 519 -6.88 -26.81 37.61
N GLN A 520 -5.59 -26.55 37.87
CA GLN A 520 -4.58 -27.59 38.03
C GLN A 520 -4.75 -28.40 39.32
N GLN A 521 -5.29 -27.81 40.39
CA GLN A 521 -5.65 -28.53 41.61
C GLN A 521 -6.81 -29.50 41.38
N SER A 522 -7.85 -29.09 40.63
CA SER A 522 -8.97 -29.97 40.27
C SER A 522 -8.60 -31.03 39.22
N PHE A 523 -7.67 -30.69 38.33
CA PHE A 523 -7.20 -31.58 37.25
C PHE A 523 -5.67 -31.62 37.18
N PRO A 524 -5.01 -32.48 37.98
CA PRO A 524 -3.55 -32.57 37.97
C PRO A 524 -2.99 -32.98 36.60
N VAL A 525 -1.96 -32.27 36.14
CA VAL A 525 -1.25 -32.61 34.90
C VAL A 525 -0.30 -33.77 35.18
N THR A 526 -0.59 -34.94 34.61
CA THR A 526 0.26 -36.13 34.70
C THR A 526 0.64 -36.63 33.31
N LEU A 527 1.75 -37.37 33.21
CA LEU A 527 2.29 -37.88 31.94
C LEU A 527 1.25 -38.69 31.15
N ASP A 528 0.55 -39.60 31.82
CA ASP A 528 -0.45 -40.49 31.19
C ASP A 528 -1.90 -40.07 31.48
N GLY A 529 -2.09 -38.90 32.11
CA GLY A 529 -3.41 -38.38 32.46
C GLY A 529 -4.29 -38.15 31.24
N LYS A 530 -5.59 -38.47 31.36
CA LYS A 530 -6.57 -38.13 30.33
C LYS A 530 -6.99 -36.67 30.50
N PRO A 531 -7.04 -35.86 29.43
CA PRO A 531 -7.45 -34.47 29.54
C PRO A 531 -8.91 -34.35 30.01
N PRO A 532 -9.24 -33.38 30.89
CA PRO A 532 -10.59 -33.22 31.39
C PRO A 532 -11.53 -32.80 30.25
N ASN A 533 -12.61 -33.56 30.05
CA ASN A 533 -13.60 -33.29 29.01
C ASN A 533 -14.52 -32.10 29.40
N LYS A 534 -15.32 -31.59 28.45
CA LYS A 534 -16.18 -30.41 28.67
C LYS A 534 -17.09 -30.59 29.90
N LEU A 535 -17.75 -31.74 30.02
CA LEU A 535 -18.65 -32.07 31.13
C LEU A 535 -17.93 -32.05 32.50
N ALA A 536 -16.74 -32.62 32.59
CA ALA A 536 -15.95 -32.63 33.83
C ALA A 536 -15.51 -31.22 34.25
N ARG A 537 -15.14 -30.36 33.30
CA ARG A 537 -14.72 -28.97 33.58
C ARG A 537 -15.89 -28.12 34.07
N SER A 538 -17.03 -28.22 33.41
CA SER A 538 -18.26 -27.52 33.81
C SER A 538 -18.78 -28.01 35.17
N GLY A 539 -18.72 -29.32 35.44
CA GLY A 539 -19.10 -29.90 36.72
C GLY A 539 -18.19 -29.49 37.89
N ALA A 540 -16.95 -29.07 37.61
CA ALA A 540 -16.00 -28.56 38.60
C ALA A 540 -16.04 -27.02 38.74
N GLY A 541 -17.02 -26.35 38.14
CA GLY A 541 -17.23 -24.90 38.27
C GLY A 541 -16.39 -24.03 37.33
N PHE A 542 -15.70 -24.61 36.34
CA PHE A 542 -14.93 -23.86 35.36
C PHE A 542 -15.77 -23.51 34.12
N GLY A 543 -15.52 -22.33 33.54
CA GLY A 543 -16.22 -21.84 32.36
C GLY A 543 -16.08 -22.75 31.13
N GLU A 544 -16.99 -22.61 30.16
CA GLU A 544 -16.98 -23.44 28.95
C GLU A 544 -15.79 -23.16 28.01
N ASP A 545 -15.12 -22.02 28.21
CA ASP A 545 -13.96 -21.59 27.46
C ASP A 545 -12.83 -22.64 27.46
N ARG A 546 -12.10 -22.73 26.35
CA ARG A 546 -11.01 -23.69 26.14
C ARG A 546 -9.66 -23.21 26.62
N ALA A 547 -9.49 -21.93 27.00
CA ALA A 547 -8.20 -21.38 27.42
C ALA A 547 -7.48 -22.20 28.50
N LEU A 548 -8.18 -22.59 29.59
CA LEU A 548 -7.61 -23.41 30.67
C LEU A 548 -7.29 -24.85 30.20
N TYR A 549 -8.11 -25.40 29.31
CA TYR A 549 -7.92 -26.73 28.73
C TYR A 549 -6.70 -26.78 27.81
N ASP A 550 -6.53 -25.76 26.95
CA ASP A 550 -5.42 -25.67 26.00
C ASP A 550 -4.09 -25.50 26.75
N ARG A 551 -4.09 -24.68 27.82
CA ARG A 551 -2.94 -24.51 28.71
C ARG A 551 -2.56 -25.80 29.45
N TRP A 552 -3.55 -26.55 29.94
CA TRP A 552 -3.34 -27.87 30.55
C TRP A 552 -2.72 -28.87 29.55
N ARG A 553 -3.22 -28.88 28.31
CA ARG A 553 -2.70 -29.73 27.22
C ARG A 553 -1.27 -29.38 26.83
N ALA A 554 -0.94 -28.09 26.77
CA ALA A 554 0.41 -27.63 26.49
C ALA A 554 1.41 -28.08 27.57
N GLN A 555 1.03 -27.99 28.85
CA GLN A 555 1.88 -28.45 29.96
C GLN A 555 2.10 -29.97 29.93
N GLN A 556 1.05 -30.75 29.67
CA GLN A 556 1.18 -32.20 29.51
C GLN A 556 2.07 -32.57 28.32
N PHE A 557 1.90 -31.88 27.18
CA PHE A 557 2.72 -32.10 26.00
C PHE A 557 4.20 -31.86 26.31
N LYS A 558 4.53 -30.77 27.01
CA LYS A 558 5.89 -30.45 27.45
C LYS A 558 6.47 -31.52 28.40
N MET A 559 5.66 -32.08 29.29
CA MET A 559 6.10 -33.19 30.16
C MET A 559 6.42 -34.45 29.35
N ARG A 560 5.59 -34.79 28.36
CA ARG A 560 5.81 -35.94 27.48
C ARG A 560 7.02 -35.75 26.58
N GLU A 561 7.18 -34.55 26.04
CA GLU A 561 8.33 -34.16 25.25
C GLU A 561 9.63 -34.28 26.06
N THR A 562 9.64 -33.79 27.30
CA THR A 562 10.80 -33.90 28.21
C THR A 562 11.15 -35.37 28.49
N ARG A 563 10.14 -36.22 28.75
CA ARG A 563 10.35 -37.67 28.96
C ARG A 563 10.87 -38.39 27.72
N LEU A 564 10.39 -38.02 26.52
CA LEU A 564 10.83 -38.63 25.26
C LEU A 564 12.22 -38.18 24.84
N LEU A 565 12.64 -36.98 25.24
CA LEU A 565 13.96 -36.41 24.94
C LEU A 565 15.05 -36.75 25.96
N GLY A 566 14.73 -37.55 26.99
CA GLY A 566 15.72 -38.13 27.91
C GLY A 566 16.59 -37.11 28.65
N LYS A 567 15.98 -36.12 29.29
CA LYS A 567 16.63 -35.31 30.33
C LYS A 567 16.04 -35.60 31.70
#